data_AF-A0A101WUM3-F1
#
_entry.id   AF-A0A101WUM3-F1
#
_cell.length_a   1.000
_cell.length_b   1.000
_cell.length_c   1.000
_cell.angle_alpha   90.00
_cell.angle_beta   90.00
_cell.angle_gamma   90.00
#
_symmetry.space_group_name_H-M   'P 1'
#
loop_
_entity.id
_entity.type
_entity.pdbx_description
1 polymer ?
#
loop_
_entity_poly.entity_id
_entity_poly.type
_entity_poly.pdbx_seq_one_letter_code
_entity_poly.pdbx_strand_id
1 'polypeptide(L)'
;MIEKTALRHGFTLSTARWIEELAKELGVKEKRLLKAIVKLAKHGIWLEAEDWRLVARTIDMKYLDMAVDYVIRRVASGASPAEAVGELPKAVERAGKLAHIREVLSNLIG
;
A
#
# COMPACT_ATOMS: atom_id res chain seq x y z
N MET A 1 -20.96 7.47 -0.12
CA MET A 1 -20.15 8.65 -0.45
C MET A 1 -18.90 8.65 0.39
N ILE A 2 -17.74 8.49 -0.26
CA ILE A 2 -16.44 8.56 0.40
C ILE A 2 -16.18 9.95 0.98
N GLU A 3 -16.71 10.99 0.34
CA GLU A 3 -16.63 12.40 0.77
C GLU A 3 -16.97 12.61 2.25
N LYS A 4 -18.17 12.21 2.69
CA LYS A 4 -18.58 12.33 4.11
C LYS A 4 -17.64 11.59 5.07
N THR A 5 -17.01 10.52 4.61
CA THR A 5 -16.10 9.72 5.43
C THR A 5 -14.71 10.35 5.48
N ALA A 6 -14.22 10.84 4.34
CA ALA A 6 -12.95 11.57 4.25
C ALA A 6 -12.98 12.86 5.06
N LEU A 7 -14.07 13.64 4.98
CA LEU A 7 -14.28 14.85 5.79
C LEU A 7 -14.27 14.54 7.30
N ARG A 8 -14.89 13.44 7.74
CA ARG A 8 -14.83 12.99 9.15
C ARG A 8 -13.43 12.65 9.63
N HIS A 9 -12.53 12.28 8.71
CA HIS A 9 -11.12 12.05 8.99
C HIS A 9 -10.26 13.32 8.86
N GLY A 10 -10.87 14.48 8.62
CA GLY A 10 -10.16 15.77 8.52
C GLY A 10 -9.59 16.06 7.13
N PHE A 11 -9.89 15.24 6.12
CA PHE A 11 -9.47 15.53 4.74
C PHE A 11 -10.36 16.59 4.10
N THR A 12 -9.84 17.25 3.07
CA THR A 12 -10.61 18.22 2.28
C THR A 12 -11.51 17.51 1.25
N LEU A 13 -12.44 18.27 0.66
CA LEU A 13 -13.25 17.78 -0.45
C LEU A 13 -12.40 17.43 -1.68
N SER A 14 -11.33 18.20 -1.95
CA SER A 14 -10.41 17.91 -3.05
C SER A 14 -9.68 16.59 -2.82
N THR A 15 -9.22 16.32 -1.60
CA THR A 15 -8.64 15.02 -1.23
C THR A 15 -9.65 13.89 -1.39
N ALA A 16 -10.92 14.09 -1.02
CA ALA A 16 -11.94 13.07 -1.20
C ALA A 16 -12.16 12.70 -2.67
N ARG A 17 -12.20 13.69 -3.57
CA ARG A 17 -12.31 13.49 -5.02
C ARG A 17 -11.07 12.80 -5.59
N TRP A 18 -9.89 13.22 -5.15
CA TRP A 18 -8.64 12.55 -5.52
C TRP A 18 -8.62 11.07 -5.10
N ILE A 19 -9.10 10.73 -3.90
CA ILE A 19 -9.23 9.34 -3.45
C ILE A 19 -10.21 8.56 -4.34
N GLU A 20 -11.31 9.17 -4.76
CA GLU A 20 -12.29 8.54 -5.63
C GLU A 20 -11.69 8.22 -7.01
N GLU A 21 -11.03 9.20 -7.64
CA GLU A 21 -10.37 9.04 -8.94
C GLU A 21 -9.26 7.98 -8.87
N LEU A 22 -8.40 8.08 -7.85
CA LEU A 22 -7.31 7.13 -7.65
C LEU A 22 -7.83 5.72 -7.37
N ALA A 23 -8.89 5.57 -6.57
CA ALA A 23 -9.48 4.25 -6.30
C ALA A 23 -9.99 3.58 -7.59
N LYS A 24 -10.64 4.35 -8.47
CA LYS A 24 -11.09 3.88 -9.79
C LYS A 24 -9.90 3.47 -10.66
N GLU A 25 -8.86 4.29 -10.71
CA GLU A 25 -7.64 4.03 -11.47
C GLU A 25 -6.95 2.72 -11.03
N LEU A 26 -6.80 2.53 -9.72
CA LEU A 26 -6.13 1.36 -9.15
C LEU A 26 -7.03 0.12 -9.06
N GLY A 27 -8.30 0.20 -9.48
CA GLY A 27 -9.26 -0.89 -9.42
C GLY A 27 -9.60 -1.36 -7.99
N VAL A 28 -9.54 -0.47 -7.00
CA VAL A 28 -9.85 -0.77 -5.59
C VAL A 28 -11.09 -0.05 -5.11
N LYS A 29 -11.76 -0.60 -4.09
CA LYS A 29 -12.88 0.10 -3.46
C LYS A 29 -12.41 1.37 -2.76
N GLU A 30 -13.08 2.50 -3.01
CA GLU A 30 -12.80 3.81 -2.37
C GLU A 30 -12.61 3.72 -0.86
N LYS A 31 -13.50 3.00 -0.16
CA LYS A 31 -13.41 2.80 1.30
C LYS A 31 -12.12 2.11 1.73
N ARG A 32 -11.62 1.17 0.91
CA ARG A 32 -10.38 0.44 1.18
C ARG A 32 -9.17 1.35 1.01
N LEU A 33 -9.14 2.13 -0.07
CA LEU A 33 -8.08 3.10 -0.30
C LEU A 33 -8.06 4.19 0.77
N LEU A 34 -9.23 4.74 1.13
CA LEU A 34 -9.34 5.70 2.24
C LEU A 34 -8.81 5.11 3.54
N LYS A 35 -9.15 3.86 3.87
CA LYS A 35 -8.62 3.20 5.08
C LYS A 35 -7.09 3.11 5.06
N ALA A 36 -6.50 2.77 3.91
CA ALA A 36 -5.04 2.74 3.72
C ALA A 36 -4.40 4.11 3.91
N ILE A 37 -4.97 5.15 3.28
CA ILE A 37 -4.50 6.54 3.40
C ILE A 37 -4.62 7.04 4.83
N VAL A 38 -5.75 6.83 5.50
CA VAL A 38 -5.94 7.20 6.92
C VAL A 38 -4.91 6.48 7.79
N LYS A 39 -4.62 5.21 7.52
CA LYS A 39 -3.63 4.44 8.27
C LYS A 39 -2.24 5.08 8.11
N LEU A 40 -1.81 5.38 6.89
CA LEU A 40 -0.53 6.07 6.63
C LEU A 40 -0.49 7.46 7.28
N ALA A 41 -1.56 8.25 7.16
CA ALA A 41 -1.64 9.59 7.74
C ALA A 41 -1.51 9.59 9.27
N LYS A 42 -2.04 8.57 9.96
CA LYS A 42 -1.83 8.38 11.42
C LYS A 42 -0.37 8.15 11.81
N HIS A 43 0.45 7.70 10.87
CA HIS A 43 1.90 7.56 11.03
C HIS A 43 2.68 8.74 10.44
N GLY A 44 2.01 9.83 10.05
CA GLY A 44 2.65 10.99 9.43
C GLY A 44 3.12 10.74 8.00
N ILE A 45 2.58 9.71 7.32
CA ILE A 45 2.99 9.31 5.98
C ILE A 45 1.93 9.77 4.97
N TRP A 46 2.39 10.45 3.93
CA TRP A 46 1.59 10.78 2.75
C TRP A 46 2.28 10.19 1.51
N LEU A 47 1.50 9.52 0.67
CA LEU A 47 1.95 8.93 -0.58
C LEU A 47 1.28 9.65 -1.74
N GLU A 48 2.08 10.04 -2.73
CA GLU A 48 1.61 10.70 -3.93
C GLU A 48 0.96 9.69 -4.90
N ALA A 49 0.24 10.19 -5.91
CA ALA A 49 -0.44 9.32 -6.88
C ALA A 49 0.52 8.32 -7.56
N GLU A 50 1.73 8.75 -7.90
CA GLU A 50 2.76 7.88 -8.49
C GLU A 50 3.22 6.76 -7.54
N ASP A 51 3.31 7.04 -6.25
CA ASP A 51 3.64 6.01 -5.26
C ASP A 51 2.57 4.93 -5.22
N TRP A 52 1.29 5.32 -5.21
CA TRP A 52 0.17 4.38 -5.24
C TRP A 52 0.13 3.56 -6.54
N ARG A 53 0.44 4.18 -7.68
CA ARG A 53 0.58 3.48 -8.97
C ARG A 53 1.72 2.46 -8.91
N LEU A 54 2.85 2.81 -8.31
CA LEU A 54 3.97 1.90 -8.12
C LEU A 54 3.58 0.72 -7.21
N VAL A 55 2.86 0.96 -6.11
CA VAL A 55 2.30 -0.11 -5.27
C VAL A 55 1.44 -1.04 -6.13
N ALA A 56 0.48 -0.51 -6.90
CA ALA A 56 -0.43 -1.32 -7.70
C ALA A 56 0.24 -2.11 -8.84
N ARG A 57 1.35 -1.60 -9.39
CA ARG A 57 2.16 -2.34 -10.37
C ARG A 57 3.01 -3.44 -9.73
N THR A 58 3.30 -3.31 -8.44
CA THR A 58 4.22 -4.19 -7.73
C THR A 58 3.53 -5.37 -7.07
N ILE A 59 2.32 -5.16 -6.56
CA ILE A 59 1.59 -6.17 -5.81
C ILE A 59 0.11 -6.20 -6.20
N ASP A 60 -0.49 -7.40 -6.16
CA ASP A 60 -1.94 -7.55 -6.23
C ASP A 60 -2.59 -6.72 -5.12
N MET A 61 -3.49 -5.82 -5.51
CA MET A 61 -4.15 -4.88 -4.61
C MET A 61 -5.03 -5.54 -3.55
N LYS A 62 -5.27 -6.87 -3.63
CA LYS A 62 -5.81 -7.64 -2.49
C LYS A 62 -4.88 -7.65 -1.28
N TYR A 63 -3.59 -7.41 -1.46
CA TYR A 63 -2.58 -7.31 -0.40
C TYR A 63 -2.20 -5.86 -0.05
N LEU A 64 -3.05 -4.87 -0.41
CA LEU A 64 -2.80 -3.45 -0.12
C LEU A 64 -2.42 -3.19 1.35
N ASP A 65 -3.08 -3.86 2.30
CA ASP A 65 -2.79 -3.68 3.72
C ASP A 65 -1.35 -4.08 4.07
N MET A 66 -0.81 -5.13 3.42
CA MET A 66 0.57 -5.57 3.61
C MET A 66 1.57 -4.56 3.02
N ALA A 67 1.26 -3.98 1.87
CA ALA A 67 2.09 -2.92 1.28
C ALA A 67 2.13 -1.68 2.19
N VAL A 68 0.97 -1.27 2.73
CA VAL A 68 0.88 -0.18 3.71
C VAL A 68 1.70 -0.48 4.97
N ASP A 69 1.59 -1.70 5.52
CA ASP A 69 2.37 -2.11 6.69
C ASP A 69 3.87 -2.14 6.41
N TYR A 70 4.28 -2.54 5.21
CA TYR A 70 5.67 -2.47 4.80
C TYR A 70 6.18 -1.03 4.77
N VAL A 71 5.44 -0.11 4.14
CA VAL A 71 5.80 1.31 4.08
C VAL A 71 5.92 1.91 5.48
N ILE A 72 4.94 1.65 6.36
CA ILE A 72 4.98 2.12 7.76
C ILE A 72 6.26 1.64 8.46
N ARG A 73 6.60 0.35 8.34
CA ARG A 73 7.80 -0.20 8.98
C ARG A 73 9.09 0.40 8.43
N ARG A 74 9.16 0.63 7.11
CA ARG A 74 10.34 1.22 6.48
C ARG A 74 10.52 2.67 6.86
N VAL A 75 9.45 3.46 6.87
CA VAL A 75 9.49 4.85 7.34
C VAL A 75 9.85 4.93 8.83
N ALA A 76 9.30 4.04 9.67
CA ALA A 76 9.68 3.95 11.08
C ALA A 76 11.17 3.57 11.28
N SER A 77 11.78 2.93 10.28
CA SER A 77 13.21 2.59 10.26
C SER A 77 14.08 3.67 9.60
N GLY A 78 13.52 4.86 9.33
CA GLY A 78 14.23 6.04 8.82
C GLY A 78 14.24 6.22 7.31
N ALA A 79 13.53 5.38 6.54
CA ALA A 79 13.36 5.62 5.10
C ALA A 79 12.36 6.75 4.85
N SER A 80 12.53 7.51 3.77
CA SER A 80 11.46 8.37 3.26
C SER A 80 10.30 7.52 2.69
N PRO A 81 9.08 8.06 2.60
CA PRO A 81 7.95 7.35 2.00
C PRO A 81 8.22 6.86 0.56
N ALA A 82 8.84 7.69 -0.27
CA ALA A 82 9.19 7.35 -1.64
C ALA A 82 10.23 6.21 -1.71
N GLU A 83 11.25 6.22 -0.85
CA GLU A 83 12.22 5.11 -0.75
C GLU A 83 11.53 3.81 -0.32
N ALA A 84 10.66 3.90 0.70
CA ALA A 84 9.92 2.75 1.19
C ALA A 84 9.04 2.11 0.10
N VAL A 85 8.37 2.91 -0.73
CA VAL A 85 7.59 2.41 -1.87
C VAL A 85 8.51 1.87 -2.98
N GLY A 86 9.62 2.56 -3.27
CA GLY A 86 10.61 2.12 -4.27
C GLY A 86 11.29 0.78 -3.93
N GLU A 87 11.33 0.39 -2.67
CA GLU A 87 11.86 -0.90 -2.23
C GLU A 87 10.87 -2.06 -2.39
N LEU A 88 9.56 -1.80 -2.53
CA LEU A 88 8.52 -2.82 -2.60
C LEU A 88 8.79 -3.90 -3.66
N PRO A 89 9.20 -3.58 -4.91
CA PRO A 89 9.44 -4.62 -5.92
C PRO A 89 10.47 -5.65 -5.46
N LYS A 90 11.58 -5.18 -4.88
CA LYS A 90 12.64 -6.04 -4.36
C LYS A 90 12.17 -6.85 -3.15
N ALA A 91 11.35 -6.25 -2.30
CA ALA A 91 10.78 -6.93 -1.13
C ALA A 91 9.82 -8.06 -1.54
N VAL A 92 8.96 -7.81 -2.52
CA VAL A 92 8.02 -8.81 -3.07
C VAL A 92 8.77 -9.94 -3.76
N GLU A 93 9.79 -9.62 -4.58
CA GLU A 93 10.62 -10.64 -5.23
C GLU A 93 11.33 -11.55 -4.21
N ARG A 94 11.90 -10.97 -3.14
CA ARG A 94 12.54 -11.74 -2.06
C ARG A 94 11.53 -12.64 -1.34
N ALA A 95 10.33 -12.15 -1.05
CA ALA A 95 9.28 -12.94 -0.43
C ALA A 95 8.85 -14.12 -1.33
N GLY A 96 8.72 -13.91 -2.63
CA GLY A 96 8.43 -14.96 -3.61
C GLY A 96 9.52 -16.04 -3.66
N LYS A 97 10.80 -15.63 -3.69
CA LYS A 97 11.93 -16.58 -3.63
C LYS A 97 11.93 -17.40 -2.35
N LEU A 98 11.66 -16.78 -1.20
CA LEU A 98 11.55 -17.48 0.08
C LEU A 98 10.39 -18.49 0.10
N ALA A 99 9.23 -18.13 -0.44
CA ALA A 99 8.09 -19.03 -0.56
C ALA A 99 8.43 -20.25 -1.43
N HIS A 100 9.08 -20.03 -2.57
CA HIS A 100 9.49 -21.10 -3.47
C HIS A 100 10.54 -22.04 -2.81
N ILE A 101 11.54 -21.50 -2.12
CA ILE A 101 12.52 -22.32 -1.39
C ILE A 101 11.84 -23.19 -0.32
N ARG A 102 10.88 -22.63 0.42
CA ARG A 102 10.13 -23.38 1.44
C ARG A 102 9.28 -24.50 0.84
N GLU A 103 8.69 -24.27 -0.33
CA GLU A 103 7.94 -25.28 -1.08
C GLU A 103 8.86 -26.43 -1.50
N VAL A 104 10.00 -26.13 -2.13
CA VAL A 104 10.99 -27.14 -2.56
C VAL A 104 11.48 -27.96 -1.37
N LEU A 105 11.81 -27.33 -0.24
CA LEU A 105 12.27 -28.05 0.95
C LEU A 105 11.17 -28.94 1.55
N SER A 106 9.91 -28.50 1.53
CA SER A 106 8.79 -29.31 2.03
C SER A 106 8.57 -30.57 1.19
N ASN A 107 8.76 -30.48 -0.13
CA ASN A 107 8.64 -31.59 -1.07
C ASN A 107 9.78 -32.61 -0.98
N LEU A 108 10.92 -32.26 -0.36
CA LEU A 108 12.07 -33.16 -0.19
C LEU A 108 12.02 -33.99 1.10
N ILE A 109 11.16 -33.59 2.06
CA ILE A 109 11.01 -34.24 3.37
C ILE A 109 9.69 -35.02 3.46
N GLY A 110 8.83 -34.90 2.44
CA GLY A 110 7.63 -35.74 2.23
C GLY A 110 7.93 -36.90 1.28
#